data_AF-A0A3E2CMA5-F1
#
_entry.id   AF-A0A3E2CMA5-F1
#
_cell.length_a   1.000
_cell.length_b   1.000
_cell.length_c   1.000
_cell.angle_alpha   90.00
_cell.angle_beta   90.00
_cell.angle_gamma   90.00
#
_symmetry.space_group_name_H-M   'P 1'
#
loop_
_entity.id
_entity.type
_entity.pdbx_description
1 polymer ?
#
loop_
_entity_poly.entity_id
_entity_poly.type
_entity_poly.pdbx_seq_one_letter_code
_entity_poly.pdbx_strand_id
1 'polypeptide(L)' 'MKELCGTVTHVEEEAPFIINYRTDITTTHVILYKGNLYEIIRVDVFEGYKSDLTLCCRRIE' A
#
# COMPACT_ATOMS: atom_id res chain seq x y z
N MET A 1 15.93 15.69 -1.22
CA MET A 1 14.85 16.03 -0.27
C MET A 1 13.78 14.98 -0.51
N LYS A 2 13.53 14.12 0.49
CA LYS A 2 12.59 12.99 0.38
C LYS A 2 11.26 13.54 0.86
N GLU A 3 10.37 13.87 -0.06
CA GLU A 3 9.03 14.31 0.30
C GLU A 3 8.33 13.11 0.94
N LEU A 4 8.27 13.14 2.28
CA LEU A 4 7.39 12.28 3.05
C LEU A 4 5.96 12.55 2.55
N CYS A 5 5.23 11.47 2.29
CA CYS A 5 3.78 11.43 2.13
C CYS A 5 3.14 12.60 2.88
N GLY A 6 2.68 13.59 2.11
CA GLY A 6 2.12 14.83 2.63
C GLY A 6 1.03 14.51 3.65
N THR A 7 1.12 15.22 4.77
CA THR A 7 0.16 15.19 5.88
C THR A 7 -1.27 15.29 5.35
N VAL A 8 -1.98 14.17 5.36
CA VAL A 8 -3.45 14.13 5.40
C VAL A 8 -3.85 13.23 6.56
N THR A 9 -4.37 13.88 7.59
CA THR A 9 -5.11 13.28 8.70
C THR A 9 -6.22 12.36 8.17
N HIS A 10 -6.10 11.05 8.39
CA HIS A 10 -7.25 10.14 8.46
C HIS A 10 -7.06 9.15 9.61
N VAL A 11 -8.12 9.02 10.41
CA VAL A 11 -8.23 8.20 11.63
C VAL A 11 -8.67 6.79 11.25
N GLU A 12 -7.99 6.19 10.28
CA GLU A 12 -8.14 4.79 9.90
C GLU A 12 -6.71 4.26 9.76
N GLU A 13 -6.36 3.18 10.44
CA GLU A 13 -4.97 2.69 10.50
C GLU A 13 -4.43 2.33 9.10
N GLU A 14 -3.87 3.30 8.39
CA GLU A 14 -3.21 3.11 7.10
C GLU A 14 -1.88 2.38 7.34
N ALA A 15 -1.81 1.12 6.93
CA ALA A 15 -0.64 0.27 7.05
C ALA A 15 0.12 0.20 5.71
N PRO A 16 1.40 0.62 5.66
CA PRO A 16 2.23 0.46 4.48
C PRO A 16 2.74 -0.99 4.36
N PHE A 17 2.54 -1.62 3.21
CA PHE A 17 3.15 -2.90 2.83
C PHE A 17 4.15 -2.70 1.70
N ILE A 18 5.30 -3.37 1.78
CA ILE A 18 6.30 -3.38 0.70
C ILE A 18 6.38 -4.81 0.17
N ILE A 19 6.12 -4.97 -1.12
CA ILE A 19 6.19 -6.27 -1.82
C ILE A 19 7.09 -6.17 -3.04
N ASN A 20 7.50 -7.32 -3.59
CA ASN A 20 8.20 -7.34 -4.88
C ASN A 20 7.32 -6.76 -5.99
N TYR A 21 7.97 -6.14 -6.97
CA TYR A 21 7.25 -5.50 -8.08
C TYR A 21 6.38 -6.49 -8.86
N ARG A 22 5.12 -6.10 -9.08
CA ARG A 22 4.11 -6.90 -9.78
C ARG A 22 3.11 -5.98 -10.49
N THR A 23 2.97 -6.12 -11.80
CA THR A 23 2.14 -5.20 -12.61
C THR A 23 0.64 -5.48 -12.54
N ASP A 24 0.25 -6.63 -12.02
CA ASP A 24 -1.13 -7.11 -11.90
C ASP A 24 -1.78 -6.78 -10.55
N ILE A 25 -1.06 -6.13 -9.63
CA ILE A 25 -1.62 -5.68 -8.35
C ILE A 25 -2.34 -4.34 -8.54
N THR A 26 -3.59 -4.31 -8.09
CA THR A 26 -4.49 -3.16 -8.16
C THR A 26 -5.28 -3.02 -6.85
N THR A 27 -6.01 -1.92 -6.69
CA THR A 27 -6.86 -1.65 -5.51
C THR A 27 -8.05 -2.61 -5.35
N THR A 28 -8.33 -3.47 -6.34
CA THR A 28 -9.38 -4.50 -6.23
C THR A 28 -8.93 -5.74 -5.45
N HIS A 29 -7.64 -5.81 -5.12
CA HIS A 29 -7.05 -6.93 -4.38
C HIS A 29 -7.05 -6.66 -2.87
N VAL A 30 -6.98 -7.74 -2.10
CA VAL A 30 -6.85 -7.72 -0.64
C VAL A 30 -5.59 -8.45 -0.20
N ILE A 31 -4.99 -8.01 0.90
CA ILE A 31 -3.82 -8.62 1.52
C ILE A 31 -4.28 -9.38 2.77
N LEU A 32 -3.92 -10.66 2.85
CA LEU A 32 -4.05 -11.45 4.08
C LEU A 32 -2.70 -11.49 4.79
N TYR A 33 -2.61 -10.86 5.96
CA TYR A 33 -1.39 -10.86 6.76
C TYR A 33 -1.70 -11.16 8.23
N LYS A 34 -1.05 -12.19 8.78
CA LYS A 34 -1.24 -12.66 10.16
C LYS A 34 -2.72 -12.87 10.54
N GLY A 35 -3.52 -13.38 9.62
CA GLY A 35 -4.95 -13.65 9.83
C GLY A 35 -5.87 -12.43 9.71
N ASN A 36 -5.34 -11.25 9.37
CA ASN A 36 -6.13 -10.04 9.15
C ASN A 36 -6.17 -9.69 7.66
N LEU A 37 -7.32 -9.21 7.20
CA LEU A 37 -7.51 -8.73 5.84
C LEU A 37 -7.25 -7.22 5.77
N TYR A 38 -6.60 -6.80 4.70
CA TYR A 38 -6.36 -5.40 4.40
C TYR A 38 -6.75 -5.12 2.95
N GLU A 39 -7.57 -4.11 2.72
CA GLU A 39 -7.84 -3.62 1.37
C GLU A 39 -6.73 -2.67 0.90
N ILE A 40 -6.42 -2.70 -0.39
CA ILE A 40 -5.42 -1.81 -0.98
C ILE A 40 -6.10 -0.50 -1.39
N ILE A 41 -5.75 0.60 -0.72
CA ILE A 41 -6.26 1.95 -1.02
C ILE A 41 -5.45 2.59 -2.15
N ARG A 42 -4.13 2.40 -2.13
CA ARG A 42 -3.22 2.99 -3.12
C ARG A 42 -2.05 2.05 -3.42
N VAL A 43 -1.72 1.96 -4.70
CA VAL A 43 -0.48 1.35 -5.19
C VAL A 43 0.47 2.47 -5.56
N ASP A 44 1.56 2.63 -4.83
CA ASP A 44 2.60 3.62 -5.09
C ASP A 44 3.67 3.00 -5.98
N VAL A 45 3.69 3.44 -7.23
CA VAL A 45 4.71 3.11 -8.23
C VAL A 45 5.62 4.32 -8.39
N PHE A 46 6.76 4.31 -7.72
CA PHE A 46 7.77 5.34 -7.95
C PHE A 46 8.36 5.19 -9.36
N GLU A 47 8.17 6.20 -10.22
CA GLU A 47 8.47 6.12 -11.65
C GLU A 47 9.91 5.61 -11.90
N GLY A 48 10.01 4.46 -12.57
CA GLY A 48 11.27 3.84 -12.99
C GLY A 48 11.85 2.79 -12.04
N TYR A 49 11.34 2.66 -10.81
CA TYR A 49 11.78 1.63 -9.87
C TYR A 49 10.87 0.40 -9.93
N LYS A 50 11.42 -0.73 -10.42
CA LYS A 50 10.72 -2.02 -10.57
C LYS A 50 11.21 -3.09 -9.59
N SER A 51 11.81 -2.68 -8.48
CA SER A 51 12.28 -3.62 -7.45
C SER A 51 11.12 -4.01 -6.53
N ASP A 52 10.38 -3.02 -6.07
CA ASP A 52 9.33 -3.16 -5.07
C ASP A 52 8.13 -2.24 -5.36
N LEU A 53 7.00 -2.57 -4.74
CA LEU A 53 5.78 -1.76 -4.71
C LEU A 53 5.47 -1.42 -3.27
N THR A 54 5.16 -0.15 -3.03
CA THR A 54 4.61 0.30 -1.75
C THR A 54 3.08 0.34 -1.88
N LEU A 55 2.40 -0.42 -1.03
CA LEU A 55 0.95 -0.49 -0.97
C LEU A 55 0.48 0.21 0.30
N CYS A 56 -0.39 1.19 0.16
CA CYS A 56 -1.11 1.77 1.29
C CYS A 56 -2.40 0.98 1.47
N CYS A 57 -2.59 0.41 2.66
CA CYS A 57 -3.71 -0.47 2.93
C CYS A 57 -4.45 -0.06 4.20
N ARG A 58 -5.74 -0.40 4.26
CA ARG A 58 -6.56 -0.26 5.47
C ARG A 58 -7.05 -1.64 5.91
N ARG A 59 -7.05 -1.87 7.21
CA ARG A 59 -7.55 -3.12 7.77
C ARG A 59 -9.07 -3.21 7.58
N ILE A 60 -9.54 -4.37 7.15
CA ILE A 60 -10.96 -4.71 7.12
C ILE A 60 -11.28 -5.39 8.46
N GLU A 61 -12.21 -4.82 9.22
CA GLU A 61 -12.81 -5.45 10.41
C GLU A 61 -13.96 -6.39 10.04
#